data_AF-A0A9E5N6P3-F1
#
_entry.id   AF-A0A9E5N6P3-F1
#
_cell.length_a   1.000
_cell.length_b   1.000
_cell.length_c   1.000
_cell.angle_alpha   90.00
_cell.angle_beta   90.00
_cell.angle_gamma   90.00
#
_symmetry.space_group_name_H-M   'P 1'
#
loop_
_entity.id
_entity.type
_entity.pdbx_description
1 polymer ?
#
loop_
_entity_poly.entity_id
_entity_poly.type
_entity_poly.pdbx_seq_one_letter_code
_entity_poly.pdbx_strand_id
1 'polypeptide(L)'
;MQRDMGNAPKARAEWPYRRAVRVCGATIGLASNNDSLITDPQYFDSMILQSLLTDFWRLESVPYDDGVDAEFWVHDVPGALLLFREEREGRRLVLEGDFTRAEQACSDNRYSLFGNIGLLFKYFLVVL
;
A
#
# COMPACT_ATOMS: atom_id res chain seq x y z
N MET A 1 -2.31 3.22 44.82
CA MET A 1 -1.15 2.49 44.27
C MET A 1 -1.67 1.54 43.20
N GLN A 2 -1.82 2.02 41.96
CA GLN A 2 -1.99 1.19 40.77
C GLN A 2 -0.88 1.63 39.82
N ARG A 3 0.04 0.71 39.54
CA ARG A 3 1.13 0.93 38.60
C ARG A 3 0.56 0.72 37.21
N ASP A 4 0.59 1.76 36.38
CA ASP A 4 0.39 1.63 34.95
C ASP A 4 1.42 0.63 34.40
N MET A 5 0.94 -0.57 34.08
CA MET A 5 1.72 -1.55 33.34
C MET A 5 1.47 -1.32 31.86
N GLY A 6 2.48 -0.76 31.21
CA GLY A 6 2.92 -1.23 29.90
C GLY A 6 2.18 -0.64 28.71
N ASN A 7 2.81 0.34 28.10
CA ASN A 7 3.00 0.24 26.65
C ASN A 7 4.51 0.26 26.41
N ALA A 8 5.10 -0.93 26.27
CA ALA A 8 6.46 -1.03 25.76
C ALA A 8 6.49 -0.32 24.39
N PRO A 9 7.51 0.48 24.08
CA PRO A 9 7.63 1.01 22.73
C PRO A 9 7.67 -0.19 21.78
N LYS A 10 6.68 -0.30 20.88
CA LYS A 10 6.72 -1.26 19.78
C LYS A 10 8.08 -1.09 19.13
N ALA A 11 8.85 -2.18 19.03
CA ALA A 11 10.13 -2.19 18.34
C ALA A 11 9.94 -1.46 17.01
N ARG A 12 10.73 -0.41 16.78
CA ARG A 12 10.64 0.41 15.58
C ARG A 12 10.93 -0.52 14.41
N ALA A 13 9.92 -0.92 13.66
CA ALA A 13 10.14 -1.64 12.41
C ALA A 13 11.12 -0.80 11.58
N GLU A 14 12.09 -1.45 10.93
CA GLU A 14 12.98 -0.75 10.01
C GLU A 14 12.12 -0.05 8.97
N TRP A 15 12.06 1.29 9.05
CA TRP A 15 11.34 2.10 8.09
C TRP A 15 11.98 1.90 6.71
N PRO A 16 11.23 1.56 5.66
CA PRO A 16 9.78 1.29 5.61
C PRO A 16 9.37 -0.18 5.83
N TYR A 17 8.12 -0.41 6.28
CA TYR A 17 7.46 -1.71 6.09
C TYR A 17 7.42 -2.02 4.60
N ARG A 18 7.69 -3.27 4.22
CA ARG A 18 7.80 -3.69 2.82
C ARG A 18 7.11 -5.01 2.58
N ARG A 19 6.46 -5.12 1.43
CA ARG A 19 5.99 -6.39 0.85
C ARG A 19 5.99 -6.28 -0.67
N ALA A 20 6.06 -7.39 -1.37
CA ALA A 20 5.87 -7.40 -2.81
C ALA A 20 4.65 -8.24 -3.18
N VAL A 21 4.00 -7.83 -4.26
CA VAL A 21 2.85 -8.53 -4.83
C VAL A 21 3.10 -8.74 -6.32
N ARG A 22 2.74 -9.91 -6.82
CA ARG A 22 2.85 -10.26 -8.23
C ARG A 22 1.48 -10.48 -8.86
N VAL A 23 1.28 -9.84 -10.02
CA VAL A 23 0.07 -9.89 -10.84
C VAL A 23 0.49 -10.07 -12.29
N CYS A 24 -0.09 -11.03 -13.01
CA CYS A 24 0.13 -11.22 -14.44
C CYS A 24 1.62 -11.25 -14.87
N GLY A 25 2.52 -11.72 -14.00
CA GLY A 25 3.96 -11.79 -14.23
C GLY A 25 4.77 -10.60 -13.74
N ALA A 26 4.15 -9.43 -13.54
CA ALA A 26 4.79 -8.24 -12.99
C ALA A 26 4.77 -8.25 -11.46
N THR A 27 5.87 -7.80 -10.85
CA THR A 27 6.08 -7.72 -9.41
C THR A 27 6.18 -6.27 -8.98
N ILE A 28 5.26 -5.81 -8.13
CA ILE A 28 5.30 -4.46 -7.53
C ILE A 28 5.70 -4.56 -6.06
N GLY A 29 6.75 -3.83 -5.70
CA GLY A 29 7.16 -3.60 -4.31
C GLY A 29 6.30 -2.51 -3.67
N LEU A 30 5.67 -2.81 -2.55
CA LEU A 30 4.93 -1.86 -1.73
C LEU A 30 5.76 -1.47 -0.51
N ALA A 31 5.83 -0.18 -0.20
CA ALA A 31 6.52 0.32 0.99
C ALA A 31 5.69 1.37 1.73
N SER A 32 5.62 1.30 3.06
CA SER A 32 4.85 2.26 3.87
C SER A 32 5.34 2.41 5.31
N ASN A 33 5.10 3.57 5.96
CA ASN A 33 5.41 3.78 7.40
C ASN A 33 4.24 3.28 8.25
N ASN A 34 3.14 2.98 7.58
CA ASN A 34 1.94 2.45 8.12
C ASN A 34 1.67 1.12 7.44
N ASP A 35 2.02 0.03 8.13
CA ASP A 35 1.85 -1.34 7.62
C ASP A 35 0.42 -1.62 7.17
N SER A 36 -0.58 -1.13 7.92
CA SER A 36 -1.98 -1.45 7.62
C SER A 36 -2.44 -0.93 6.27
N LEU A 37 -1.81 0.13 5.72
CA LEU A 37 -2.13 0.60 4.37
C LEU A 37 -1.74 -0.44 3.30
N ILE A 38 -0.64 -1.17 3.50
CA ILE A 38 -0.15 -2.15 2.52
C ILE A 38 -0.54 -3.60 2.88
N THR A 39 -1.18 -3.82 4.03
CA THR A 39 -1.60 -5.16 4.49
C THR A 39 -3.10 -5.31 4.70
N ASP A 40 -3.92 -4.30 4.38
CA ASP A 40 -5.37 -4.38 4.60
C ASP A 40 -6.02 -5.53 3.78
N PRO A 41 -6.56 -6.56 4.45
CA PRO A 41 -7.11 -7.73 3.76
C PRO A 41 -8.29 -7.37 2.84
N GLN A 42 -8.95 -6.23 3.03
CA GLN A 42 -10.06 -5.78 2.18
C GLN A 42 -9.62 -5.60 0.72
N TYR A 43 -8.35 -5.25 0.48
CA TYR A 43 -7.81 -4.98 -0.85
C TYR A 43 -6.99 -6.15 -1.41
N PHE A 44 -6.28 -6.88 -0.55
CA PHE A 44 -5.29 -7.87 -0.98
C PHE A 44 -5.77 -9.32 -0.88
N ASP A 45 -6.68 -9.64 0.06
CA ASP A 45 -6.96 -11.04 0.44
C ASP A 45 -8.45 -11.41 0.42
N SER A 46 -9.36 -10.43 0.36
CA SER A 46 -10.82 -10.66 0.44
C SER A 46 -11.47 -10.69 -0.94
N MET A 47 -12.55 -11.47 -1.11
CA MET A 47 -13.38 -11.44 -2.32
C MET A 47 -14.59 -10.50 -2.13
N ILE A 48 -14.31 -9.21 -1.99
CA ILE A 48 -15.30 -8.15 -1.82
C ILE A 48 -15.15 -7.09 -2.91
N LEU A 49 -16.16 -6.23 -3.09
CA LEU A 49 -16.29 -5.35 -4.24
C LEU A 49 -15.06 -4.47 -4.52
N GLN A 50 -14.36 -3.99 -3.49
CA GLN A 50 -13.18 -3.12 -3.62
C GLN A 50 -11.84 -3.86 -3.73
N SER A 51 -11.86 -5.19 -3.66
CA SER A 51 -10.64 -5.99 -3.64
C SER A 51 -9.96 -6.06 -5.00
N LEU A 52 -8.63 -6.00 -5.04
CA LEU A 52 -7.86 -6.22 -6.26
C LEU A 52 -8.16 -7.58 -6.91
N LEU A 53 -8.60 -8.57 -6.13
CA LEU A 53 -8.97 -9.91 -6.61
C LEU A 53 -10.28 -9.94 -7.42
N THR A 54 -11.07 -8.85 -7.45
CA THR A 54 -12.22 -8.78 -8.37
C THR A 54 -11.79 -8.47 -9.80
N ASP A 55 -10.62 -7.84 -9.96
CA ASP A 55 -10.12 -7.38 -11.26
C ASP A 55 -8.94 -8.24 -11.73
N PHE A 56 -8.13 -8.74 -10.80
CA PHE A 56 -7.05 -9.69 -11.08
C PHE A 56 -7.44 -11.11 -10.70
N TRP A 57 -7.16 -12.06 -11.60
CA TRP A 57 -7.37 -13.49 -11.34
C TRP A 57 -6.63 -13.97 -10.08
N ARG A 58 -5.42 -13.46 -9.87
CA ARG A 58 -4.58 -13.83 -8.72
C ARG A 58 -3.65 -12.68 -8.34
N LEU A 59 -3.51 -12.48 -7.03
CA LEU A 59 -2.52 -11.63 -6.42
C LEU A 59 -1.59 -12.51 -5.57
N GLU A 60 -0.33 -12.63 -5.98
CA GLU A 60 0.64 -13.49 -5.31
C GLU A 60 1.47 -12.67 -4.33
N SER A 61 1.49 -13.04 -3.05
CA SER A 61 2.46 -12.48 -2.10
C SER A 61 3.84 -13.08 -2.38
N VAL A 62 4.84 -12.23 -2.62
CA VAL A 62 6.21 -12.65 -2.92
C VAL A 62 7.20 -11.88 -2.04
N PRO A 63 8.42 -12.42 -1.81
CA PRO A 63 9.45 -11.69 -1.09
C PRO A 63 9.73 -10.32 -1.74
N TYR A 64 9.94 -9.29 -0.93
CA TYR A 64 10.45 -8.02 -1.41
C TYR A 64 11.97 -8.14 -1.62
N ASP A 65 12.44 -7.84 -2.84
CA ASP A 65 13.86 -7.78 -3.17
C ASP A 65 14.14 -6.63 -4.15
N ASP A 66 15.41 -6.44 -4.55
CA ASP A 66 15.82 -5.38 -5.47
C ASP A 66 15.40 -5.65 -6.94
N GLY A 67 14.79 -6.81 -7.23
CA GLY A 67 14.36 -7.25 -8.56
C GLY A 67 12.89 -7.00 -8.87
N VAL A 68 12.18 -6.20 -8.08
CA VAL A 68 10.80 -5.79 -8.41
C VAL A 68 10.76 -4.94 -9.69
N ASP A 69 9.71 -5.11 -10.49
CA ASP A 69 9.54 -4.40 -11.76
C ASP A 69 9.22 -2.92 -11.53
N ALA A 70 8.52 -2.63 -10.44
CA ALA A 70 8.17 -1.28 -10.00
C ALA A 70 7.94 -1.20 -8.49
N GLU A 71 7.92 0.02 -7.97
CA GLU A 71 7.74 0.34 -6.56
C GLU A 71 6.60 1.33 -6.34
N PHE A 72 5.82 1.13 -5.28
CA PHE A 72 4.72 1.99 -4.84
C PHE A 72 4.91 2.32 -3.36
N TRP A 73 5.33 3.54 -3.08
CA TRP A 73 5.77 3.98 -1.75
C TRP A 73 4.78 4.97 -1.16
N VAL A 74 4.30 4.70 0.05
CA VAL A 74 3.33 5.55 0.76
C VAL A 74 3.96 6.06 2.05
N HIS A 75 4.21 7.36 2.12
CA HIS A 75 4.63 8.05 3.33
C HIS A 75 3.39 8.70 3.97
N ASP A 76 2.77 7.98 4.90
CA ASP A 76 1.58 8.41 5.61
C ASP A 76 1.95 9.45 6.69
N VAL A 77 1.58 10.70 6.47
CA VAL A 77 1.90 11.83 7.34
C VAL A 77 0.59 12.49 7.80
N PRO A 78 0.12 12.22 9.03
CA PRO A 78 -1.14 12.77 9.52
C PRO A 78 -1.23 14.29 9.39
N GLY A 79 -2.33 14.78 8.84
CA GLY A 79 -2.58 16.20 8.58
C GLY A 79 -1.84 16.83 7.39
N ALA A 80 -0.97 16.11 6.69
CA ALA A 80 -0.28 16.63 5.51
C ALA A 80 -1.15 16.54 4.24
N LEU A 81 -0.88 17.42 3.28
CA LEU A 81 -1.50 17.38 1.95
C LEU A 81 -1.01 16.17 1.17
N LEU A 82 -1.87 15.65 0.28
CA LEU A 82 -1.50 14.56 -0.63
C LEU A 82 -0.60 15.07 -1.75
N LEU A 83 0.58 14.48 -1.85
CA LEU A 83 1.59 14.74 -2.87
C LEU A 83 1.94 13.45 -3.58
N PHE A 84 2.15 13.54 -4.88
CA PHE A 84 2.50 12.41 -5.75
C PHE A 84 3.73 12.80 -6.56
N ARG A 85 4.74 11.93 -6.56
CA ARG A 85 5.95 12.12 -7.35
C ARG A 85 6.37 10.81 -7.98
N GLU A 86 6.89 10.92 -9.18
CA GLU A 86 7.56 9.83 -9.87
C GLU A 86 9.06 9.90 -9.57
N GLU A 87 9.68 8.75 -9.32
CA GLU A 87 11.11 8.57 -9.21
C GLU A 87 11.54 7.41 -10.14
N ARG A 88 12.83 7.36 -10.49
CA ARG A 88 13.44 6.26 -11.27
C ARG A 88 12.76 5.98 -12.61
N GLU A 89 12.47 7.03 -13.39
CA GLU A 89 11.92 6.91 -14.76
C GLU A 89 10.64 6.06 -14.81
N GLY A 90 9.69 6.37 -13.94
CA GLY A 90 8.38 5.73 -13.89
C GLY A 90 8.34 4.46 -13.04
N ARG A 91 9.50 3.95 -12.59
CA ARG A 91 9.56 2.68 -11.84
C ARG A 91 9.24 2.83 -10.37
N ARG A 92 9.16 4.05 -9.84
CA ARG A 92 8.73 4.29 -8.47
C ARG A 92 7.73 5.42 -8.39
N LEU A 93 6.52 5.10 -7.95
CA LEU A 93 5.54 6.09 -7.55
C LEU A 93 5.67 6.31 -6.04
N VAL A 94 5.96 7.55 -5.63
CA VAL A 94 6.01 7.92 -4.21
C VAL A 94 4.90 8.89 -3.88
N LEU A 95 4.19 8.54 -2.82
CA LEU A 95 3.05 9.24 -2.30
C LEU A 95 3.37 9.74 -0.90
N GLU A 96 3.05 10.98 -0.58
CA GLU A 96 3.20 11.54 0.76
C GLU A 96 1.94 12.29 1.16
N GLY A 97 1.47 12.12 2.40
CA GLY A 97 0.27 12.81 2.90
C GLY A 97 -0.54 11.97 3.88
N ASP A 98 -1.66 12.49 4.36
CA ASP A 98 -2.55 11.81 5.31
C ASP A 98 -3.43 10.75 4.59
N PHE A 99 -2.80 9.66 4.17
CA PHE A 99 -3.46 8.57 3.44
C PHE A 99 -4.37 7.74 4.33
N THR A 100 -4.04 7.59 5.61
CA THR A 100 -4.97 6.96 6.57
C THR A 100 -6.31 7.68 6.59
N ARG A 101 -6.31 9.01 6.71
CA ARG A 101 -7.55 9.78 6.67
C ARG A 101 -8.21 9.75 5.30
N ALA A 102 -7.43 9.79 4.22
CA ALA A 102 -7.96 9.74 2.86
C ALA A 102 -8.71 8.42 2.59
N GLU A 103 -8.15 7.28 3.01
CA GLU A 103 -8.80 5.97 2.91
C GLU A 103 -10.10 5.92 3.72
N GLN A 104 -10.09 6.41 4.96
CA GLN A 104 -11.27 6.42 5.84
C GLN A 104 -12.39 7.35 5.32
N ALA A 105 -12.02 8.43 4.64
CA ALA A 105 -12.95 9.41 4.08
C ALA A 105 -13.44 9.03 2.67
N CYS A 106 -12.91 7.96 2.07
CA CYS A 106 -13.32 7.54 0.74
C CYS A 106 -14.77 7.02 0.77
N SER A 107 -15.66 7.66 0.01
CA SER A 107 -17.08 7.25 -0.03
C SER A 107 -17.30 5.92 -0.77
N ASP A 108 -16.38 5.57 -1.67
CA ASP A 108 -16.42 4.34 -2.45
C ASP A 108 -15.00 3.77 -2.52
N ASN A 109 -14.72 2.77 -1.69
CA ASN A 109 -13.39 2.18 -1.51
C ASN A 109 -12.84 1.54 -2.79
N ARG A 110 -13.66 1.33 -3.83
CA ARG A 110 -13.16 0.92 -5.14
C ARG A 110 -12.20 1.94 -5.74
N TYR A 111 -12.43 3.23 -5.46
CA TYR A 111 -11.62 4.36 -5.95
C TYR A 111 -10.54 4.82 -4.95
N SER A 112 -10.35 4.09 -3.85
CA SER A 112 -9.35 4.43 -2.83
C SER A 112 -7.92 4.23 -3.36
N LEU A 113 -6.92 4.45 -2.51
CA LEU A 113 -5.52 4.24 -2.85
C LEU A 113 -5.25 2.81 -3.33
N PHE A 114 -5.87 1.83 -2.67
CA PHE A 114 -5.66 0.40 -2.88
C PHE A 114 -6.88 -0.34 -3.46
N GLY A 115 -8.00 0.36 -3.69
CA GLY A 115 -9.17 -0.19 -4.32
C GLY A 115 -8.92 -0.77 -5.71
N ASN A 116 -9.81 -1.67 -6.14
CA ASN A 116 -9.71 -2.38 -7.41
C ASN A 116 -9.71 -1.49 -8.66
N ILE A 117 -10.22 -0.25 -8.59
CA ILE A 117 -10.10 0.76 -9.66
C ILE A 117 -9.35 2.02 -9.16
N GLY A 118 -8.62 1.83 -8.06
CA GLY A 118 -7.84 2.81 -7.33
C GLY A 118 -6.51 3.14 -7.99
N LEU A 119 -5.65 3.85 -7.26
CA LEU A 119 -4.36 4.31 -7.79
C LEU A 119 -3.35 3.16 -7.94
N LEU A 120 -3.26 2.24 -6.97
CA LEU A 120 -2.38 1.07 -7.11
C LEU A 120 -2.78 0.22 -8.32
N PHE A 121 -4.09 0.00 -8.53
CA PHE A 121 -4.58 -0.71 -9.71
C PHE A 121 -4.14 -0.04 -11.02
N LYS A 122 -4.31 1.28 -11.13
CA LYS A 122 -3.86 2.03 -12.31
C LYS A 122 -2.35 1.93 -12.52
N TYR A 123 -1.59 1.88 -11.44
CA TYR A 123 -0.15 1.70 -11.51
C TYR A 123 0.23 0.29 -12.00
N PHE A 124 -0.47 -0.76 -11.56
CA PHE A 124 -0.32 -2.09 -12.16
C PHE A 124 -0.50 -2.07 -13.67
N LEU A 125 -1.53 -1.39 -14.18
CA LEU A 125 -1.78 -1.32 -15.63
C LEU A 125 -0.68 -0.62 -16.44
N VAL A 126 0.15 0.22 -15.81
CA VAL A 126 1.30 0.87 -16.45
C VAL A 126 2.54 -0.03 -16.46
N VAL A 127 2.65 -0.92 -15.47
CA VAL A 127 3.80 -1.82 -15.30
C VAL A 127 3.64 -3.12 -16.08
N LEU A 128 2.39 -3.59 -16.26
CA LEU A 128 2.03 -4.76 -17.09
C LEU A 128 2.29 -4.52 -18.58
#